data_AF-A0A356PF41-F1
#
_entry.id   AF-A0A356PF41-F1
#
_cell.length_a   1.000
_cell.length_b   1.000
_cell.length_c   1.000
_cell.angle_alpha   90.00
_cell.angle_beta   90.00
_cell.angle_gamma   90.00
#
_symmetry.space_group_name_H-M   'P 1'
#
loop_
_entity.id
_entity.type
_entity.pdbx_description
1 polymer ?
#
loop_
_entity_poly.entity_id
_entity_poly.type
_entity_poly.pdbx_seq_one_letter_code
_entity_poly.pdbx_strand_id
1 'polypeptide(L)' 'MHLVGTSFNPKIAEAIGTMPRKPTKVNTADVYSSPVSLPYEVSEVVKRGFVNHEGTLLRKAQVMTYQEDDHGKS' A
#
# COMPACT_ATOMS: atom_id res chain seq x y z
N MET A 1 -14.33 0.99 -0.54
CA MET A 1 -13.00 0.90 -1.19
C MET A 1 -12.05 0.21 -0.23
N HIS A 2 -11.45 -0.90 -0.63
CA HIS A 2 -10.42 -1.60 0.13
C HIS A 2 -9.07 -1.23 -0.50
N LEU A 3 -8.16 -0.66 0.29
CA LEU A 3 -6.88 -0.13 -0.21
C LEU A 3 -5.66 -0.80 0.41
N VAL A 4 -5.75 -1.27 1.66
CA VAL A 4 -4.62 -1.92 2.34
C VAL A 4 -4.19 -3.17 1.57
N GLY A 5 -2.89 -3.37 1.41
CA GLY A 5 -2.32 -4.50 0.67
C GLY A 5 -2.39 -4.36 -0.86
N THR A 6 -2.82 -3.20 -1.37
CA THR A 6 -2.82 -2.88 -2.81
C THR A 6 -1.71 -1.87 -3.14
N SER A 7 -1.26 -1.81 -4.39
CA SER A 7 -0.36 -0.74 -4.83
C SER A 7 -1.07 0.62 -4.81
N PHE A 8 -0.33 1.65 -4.40
CA PHE A 8 -0.82 3.02 -4.36
C PHE A 8 -1.37 3.47 -5.73
N ASN A 9 -2.58 4.04 -5.71
CA ASN A 9 -3.24 4.61 -6.88
C ASN A 9 -3.55 6.10 -6.65
N PRO A 10 -2.81 7.01 -7.31
CA PRO A 10 -2.96 8.46 -7.12
C PRO A 10 -4.30 9.01 -7.64
N LYS A 11 -5.06 8.23 -8.43
CA LYS A 11 -6.40 8.63 -8.89
C LYS A 11 -7.42 8.63 -7.75
N ILE A 12 -7.24 7.78 -6.74
CA ILE A 12 -8.24 7.53 -5.68
C ILE A 12 -7.70 7.77 -4.27
N ALA A 13 -6.39 7.95 -4.12
CA ALA A 13 -5.72 8.17 -2.85
C ALA A 13 -4.63 9.26 -2.94
N GLU A 14 -4.31 9.83 -1.78
CA GLU A 14 -3.21 10.75 -1.51
C GLU A 14 -2.28 10.08 -0.49
N ALA A 15 -1.01 9.93 -0.85
CA ALA A 15 0.00 9.41 0.07
C ALA A 15 0.46 10.55 0.99
N ILE A 16 0.26 10.38 2.30
CA ILE A 16 0.60 11.41 3.31
C ILE A 16 1.87 11.06 4.11
N GLY A 17 2.46 9.91 3.82
CA GLY A 17 3.70 9.45 4.44
C GLY A 17 4.06 8.03 4.05
N THR A 18 5.23 7.60 4.50
CA THR A 18 5.72 6.23 4.31
C THR A 18 6.06 5.62 5.66
N MET A 19 6.08 4.28 5.72
CA MET A 19 6.51 3.56 6.92
C MET A 19 7.40 2.36 6.57
N PRO A 20 8.37 2.01 7.42
CA PRO A 20 9.24 0.88 7.18
C PRO A 20 8.43 -0.41 7.15
N ARG A 21 8.78 -1.32 6.23
CA ARG A 21 8.20 -2.66 6.21
C ARG A 21 8.80 -3.45 7.38
N LYS A 22 7.96 -3.89 8.31
CA LYS A 22 8.42 -4.81 9.36
C LYS A 22 8.77 -6.14 8.69
N PRO A 23 9.93 -6.75 8.96
CA PRO A 23 10.23 -8.07 8.43
C PRO A 23 9.19 -9.04 9.00
N THR A 24 8.34 -9.57 8.13
CA THR A 24 7.48 -10.69 8.49
C THR A 24 8.41 -11.84 8.84
N LYS A 25 8.40 -12.32 10.08
CA LYS A 25 9.12 -13.54 10.46
C LYS A 25 8.45 -14.70 9.74
N VAL A 26 8.83 -14.94 8.50
CA VAL A 26 8.41 -16.12 7.75
C VAL A 26 9.14 -17.28 8.43
N ASN A 27 8.41 -18.16 9.11
CA ASN A 27 8.98 -19.43 9.54
C ASN A 27 9.49 -20.13 8.27
N THR A 28 10.78 -20.44 8.25
CA THR A 28 11.51 -20.99 7.10
C THR A 28 11.10 -22.42 6.70
N ALA A 29 9.88 -22.86 7.05
CA ALA A 29 9.34 -24.16 6.70
C ALA A 29 8.56 -24.15 5.37
N ASP A 30 8.07 -22.99 4.91
CA ASP A 30 7.31 -22.84 3.67
C ASP A 30 8.10 -22.03 2.62
N VAL A 31 9.27 -22.54 2.23
CA VAL A 31 10.18 -21.94 1.23
C VAL A 31 9.63 -22.15 -0.19
N TYR A 32 8.46 -21.59 -0.50
CA TYR A 32 7.99 -21.40 -1.88
C TYR A 32 7.12 -20.15 -2.07
N SER A 33 6.88 -19.35 -1.04
CA SER A 33 6.09 -18.12 -1.17
C SER A 33 6.56 -17.07 -0.17
N SER A 34 7.74 -16.48 -0.43
CA SER A 34 8.01 -15.15 0.10
C SER A 34 6.84 -14.26 -0.36
N PRO A 35 6.11 -13.58 0.55
CA PRO A 35 5.05 -12.68 0.12
C PRO A 35 5.70 -11.64 -0.79
N VAL A 36 5.35 -11.68 -2.08
CA VAL A 36 5.87 -10.75 -3.07
C VAL A 36 5.50 -9.35 -2.59
N SER A 37 6.49 -8.57 -2.15
CA SER A 37 6.27 -7.19 -1.74
C SER A 37 5.78 -6.42 -2.94
N LEU A 38 4.57 -5.87 -2.86
CA LEU A 38 4.03 -5.03 -3.93
C LEU A 38 4.71 -3.66 -3.88
N PRO A 39 5.14 -3.10 -5.03
CA PRO A 39 5.66 -1.75 -5.08
C PRO A 39 4.63 -0.74 -4.60
N TYR A 40 5.07 0.21 -3.78
CA TYR A 40 4.27 1.28 -3.19
C TYR A 40 3.00 0.76 -2.51
N GLU A 41 3.10 -0.40 -1.86
CA GLU A 41 1.97 -1.03 -1.18
C GLU A 41 1.42 -0.11 -0.09
N VAL A 42 0.09 0.07 -0.11
CA VAL A 42 -0.64 0.80 0.92
C VAL A 42 -0.67 -0.03 2.19
N SER A 43 -0.08 0.52 3.25
CA SER A 43 0.00 -0.14 4.54
C SER A 43 -1.17 0.20 5.45
N GLU A 44 -1.64 1.44 5.39
CA GLU A 44 -2.71 1.95 6.24
C GLU A 44 -3.55 3.01 5.52
N VAL A 45 -4.86 3.02 5.81
CA VAL A 45 -5.76 4.12 5.43
C VAL A 45 -6.01 5.00 6.64
N VAL A 46 -5.31 6.14 6.70
CA VAL A 46 -5.46 7.15 7.77
C VAL A 46 -6.81 7.86 7.67
N LYS A 47 -7.29 8.10 6.44
CA LYS A 47 -8.60 8.70 6.18
C LYS A 47 -9.28 8.05 4.99
N ARG A 48 -10.52 7.61 5.17
CA ARG A 48 -11.30 6.95 4.11
C ARG A 48 -11.62 7.93 2.97
N GLY A 49 -11.45 7.46 1.74
CA GLY A 49 -11.99 8.12 0.54
C GLY A 49 -13.44 7.73 0.28
N PHE A 50 -14.11 8.49 -0.56
CA PHE A 50 -15.50 8.26 -0.94
C PHE A 50 -15.69 8.37 -2.45
N VAL A 51 -16.49 7.47 -2.99
CA VAL A 51 -16.93 7.44 -4.38
C VAL A 51 -18.46 7.36 -4.34
N ASN A 52 -19.15 8.11 -5.19
CA ASN A 52 -20.60 8.04 -5.29
C ASN A 52 -21.04 6.76 -6.04
N HIS A 53 -22.34 6.53 -6.15
CA HIS A 53 -22.88 5.34 -6.83
C HIS A 53 -22.58 5.28 -8.34
N GLU A 54 -22.24 6.42 -8.95
CA GLU A 54 -21.89 6.53 -10.38
C GLU A 54 -20.39 6.31 -10.62
N GLY A 55 -19.60 6.08 -9.58
CA GLY A 55 -18.14 5.94 -9.70
C GLY A 55 -17.37 7.26 -9.63
N THR A 56 -18.04 8.39 -9.41
CA THR A 56 -17.40 9.70 -9.26
C THR A 56 -16.72 9.81 -7.89
N LEU A 57 -15.42 10.13 -7.91
CA LEU A 57 -14.64 10.35 -6.69
C LEU A 57 -15.10 11.63 -5.98
N LEU A 58 -15.65 11.49 -4.78
CA LEU A 58 -16.05 12.61 -3.93
C LEU A 58 -14.88 13.11 -3.08
N ARG A 59 -14.00 12.19 -2.64
CA ARG A 59 -12.82 12.51 -1.82
C ARG A 59 -11.77 11.40 -1.94
N LYS A 60 -10.51 11.78 -2.13
CA LYS A 60 -9.37 10.84 -2.05
C LYS A 60 -9.24 10.28 -0.63
N ALA A 61 -8.82 9.02 -0.54
CA ALA A 61 -8.34 8.47 0.73
C ALA A 61 -6.97 9.08 1.07
N GLN A 62 -6.66 9.26 2.35
CA GLN A 62 -5.30 9.55 2.79
C GLN A 62 -4.69 8.26 3.32
N VAL A 63 -3.51 7.91 2.80
CA VAL A 63 -2.87 6.62 3.04
C VAL A 63 -1.42 6.77 3.42
N MET A 64 -0.91 5.76 4.12
CA MET A 64 0.52 5.50 4.28
C MET A 64 0.91 4.37 3.31
N THR A 65 2.10 4.45 2.71
CA THR A 65 2.67 3.34 1.94
C THR A 65 3.88 2.76 2.65
N TYR A 66 4.24 1.51 2.34
CA TYR A 66 5.54 1.01 2.72
C TYR A 66 6.64 1.78 1.98
N GLN A 67 7.77 1.97 2.66
CA GLN A 67 9.01 2.43 2.04
C GLN A 67 9.51 1.35 1.09
N GLU A 68 9.90 1.75 -0.11
CA GLU A 68 10.66 0.89 -1.01
C GLU A 68 12.13 0.94 -0.59
N ASP A 69 12.74 -0.23 -0.43
CA ASP A 69 14.19 -0.31 -0.30
C ASP A 69 14.78 0.08 -1.65
N ASP A 70 15.69 1.05 -1.64
CA ASP A 70 16.27 1.69 -2.82
C ASP A 70 17.21 0.70 -3.55
N HIS A 71 16.67 -0.39 -4.12
CA HIS A 71 17.39 -1.36 -4.96
C HIS A 71 17.61 -0.82 -6.37
N GLY A 72 17.83 0.49 -6.47
CA GLY A 72 17.79 1.27 -7.68
C GLY A 72 19.07 2.03 -8.01
N LYS A 73 20.23 1.70 -7.42
CA LYS A 73 21.57 2.00 -7.99
C LYS A 73 22.62 1.03 -7.45
N SER A 74 23.07 0.09 -8.27
CA SER A 74 24.42 -0.49 -8.21
C SER A 74 25.01 -0.54 -9.60
#